data_AF-A0A3Q0RNL9-F1
#
_entry.id   AF-A0A3Q0RNL9-F1
#
_cell.length_a   1.000
_cell.length_b   1.000
_cell.length_c   1.000
_cell.angle_alpha   90.00
_cell.angle_beta   90.00
_cell.angle_gamma   90.00
#
_symmetry.space_group_name_H-M   'P 1'
#
loop_
_entity.id
_entity.type
_entity.pdbx_description
1 polymer ?
#
loop_
_entity_poly.entity_id
_entity_poly.type
_entity_poly.pdbx_seq_one_letter_code
_entity_poly.pdbx_strand_id
1 'polypeptide(L)'
;MFPLTLCLKPTLVRFEQDSFVKGWQLKALMQSIVVIALVFPLTVGYAVNHPVLMLFPLLNIVAFILCWSLVKAALSELGTLNMLLPHSLLVIQTLNEASRSLDLAAYAFTSTPVANAVYSAWRRGVKVRVLADARYAREHKSAVATLANLGVPVRINSRYKIQHNKFTIINSEIVQTGSLNYTKAALTGENAENVLVIRNEPAVSQAYQREFERLWDEGKTVTANY
;
A
#
# COMPACT_ATOMS: atom_id res chain seq x y z
N MET A 1 21.58 1.81 -2.46
CA MET A 1 20.42 0.90 -2.35
C MET A 1 19.61 1.08 -3.64
N PHE A 2 19.62 0.10 -4.54
CA PHE A 2 18.82 0.17 -5.78
C PHE A 2 17.34 0.10 -5.41
N PRO A 3 16.50 1.07 -5.79
CA PRO A 3 15.07 0.96 -5.56
C PRO A 3 14.51 -0.20 -6.39
N LEU A 4 13.88 -1.20 -5.74
CA LEU A 4 13.24 -2.36 -6.39
C LEU A 4 12.16 -1.96 -7.42
N THR A 5 11.67 -0.71 -7.33
CA THR A 5 11.23 0.18 -8.42
C THR A 5 11.65 -0.20 -9.84
N LEU A 6 12.96 -0.32 -10.01
CA LEU A 6 13.60 -0.41 -11.32
C LEU A 6 13.34 -1.75 -12.03
N CYS A 7 13.01 -2.83 -11.31
CA CYS A 7 12.79 -4.12 -11.92
C CYS A 7 11.40 -4.29 -12.54
N LEU A 8 10.45 -3.39 -12.25
CA LEU A 8 9.06 -3.59 -12.69
C LEU A 8 8.70 -2.81 -13.96
N LYS A 9 9.20 -1.58 -14.22
CA LYS A 9 8.93 -0.81 -15.47
C LYS A 9 10.04 0.20 -15.88
N PRO A 10 11.05 -0.19 -16.70
CA PRO A 10 12.20 0.66 -17.10
C PRO A 10 11.89 1.79 -18.12
N THR A 11 10.64 1.97 -18.54
CA THR A 11 10.27 2.93 -19.60
C THR A 11 9.98 4.35 -19.10
N LEU A 12 9.80 4.54 -17.79
CA LEU A 12 9.28 5.78 -17.19
C LEU A 12 10.31 6.60 -16.42
N VAL A 13 11.25 5.95 -15.74
CA VAL A 13 12.39 6.58 -15.04
C VAL A 13 13.60 5.70 -15.29
N ARG A 14 14.73 6.32 -15.62
CA ARG A 14 16.02 5.65 -15.79
C ARG A 14 17.00 6.14 -14.74
N PHE A 15 17.90 5.28 -14.34
CA PHE A 15 19.02 5.66 -13.49
C PHE A 15 20.26 5.82 -14.38
N GLU A 16 20.76 7.04 -14.50
CA GLU A 16 21.89 7.39 -15.35
C GLU A 16 22.82 8.31 -14.57
N GLN A 17 24.12 7.99 -14.54
CA GLN A 17 25.17 8.82 -13.92
C GLN A 17 24.84 9.28 -12.49
N ASP A 18 24.52 8.34 -11.60
CA ASP A 18 24.17 8.58 -10.19
C ASP A 18 22.95 9.50 -9.95
N SER A 19 22.12 9.69 -10.98
CA SER A 19 20.92 10.51 -10.89
C SER A 19 19.72 9.83 -11.56
N PHE A 20 18.53 10.15 -11.08
CA PHE A 20 17.28 9.67 -11.67
C PHE A 20 16.85 10.63 -12.77
N VAL A 21 16.69 10.10 -13.99
CA VAL A 21 16.25 10.87 -15.16
C VAL A 21 14.87 10.40 -15.62
N LYS A 22 14.04 11.35 -16.06
CA LYS A 22 12.71 11.05 -16.61
C LYS A 22 12.83 10.26 -17.90
N GLY A 23 12.19 9.10 -17.95
CA GLY A 23 12.03 8.28 -19.15
C GLY A 23 11.11 8.95 -20.18
N TRP A 24 11.13 8.43 -21.40
CA TRP A 24 10.45 9.04 -22.54
C TRP A 24 8.92 9.07 -22.38
N GLN A 25 8.33 8.03 -21.77
CA GLN A 25 6.88 7.96 -21.54
C GLN A 25 6.42 9.03 -20.54
N LEU A 26 7.20 9.26 -19.48
CA LEU A 26 6.91 10.30 -18.48
C LEU A 26 7.03 11.71 -19.08
N LYS A 27 8.03 11.94 -19.94
CA LYS A 27 8.17 13.20 -20.68
C LYS A 27 6.98 13.44 -21.63
N ALA A 28 6.58 12.40 -22.37
CA ALA A 28 5.44 12.48 -23.29
C ALA A 28 4.12 12.79 -22.55
N LEU A 29 3.86 12.12 -21.43
CA LEU A 29 2.71 12.38 -20.58
C LEU A 29 2.66 13.86 -20.11
N MET A 30 3.77 14.37 -19.58
CA MET A 30 3.84 15.76 -19.10
C MET A 30 3.55 16.77 -20.22
N GLN A 31 4.07 16.50 -21.43
CA GLN A 31 3.83 17.35 -22.60
C GLN A 31 2.37 17.28 -23.06
N SER A 32 1.75 16.10 -23.05
CA SER A 32 0.34 15.93 -23.43
C SER A 32 -0.61 16.70 -22.49
N ILE A 33 -0.35 16.70 -21.18
CA ILE A 33 -1.16 17.46 -20.21
C ILE A 33 -1.10 18.97 -20.48
N VAL A 34 0.09 19.51 -20.77
CA VAL A 34 0.28 20.94 -21.06
C VAL A 34 -0.44 21.35 -22.35
N VAL A 35 -0.33 20.54 -23.40
CA VAL A 35 -1.02 20.80 -24.68
C VAL A 35 -2.54 20.81 -24.48
N ILE A 36 -3.07 19.86 -23.72
CA ILE A 36 -4.51 19.79 -23.45
C ILE A 36 -4.97 21.01 -22.64
N ALA A 37 -4.26 21.38 -21.59
CA ALA A 37 -4.61 22.52 -20.75
C ALA A 37 -4.64 23.86 -21.51
N LEU A 38 -3.77 24.03 -22.51
CA LEU A 38 -3.65 25.28 -23.26
C LEU A 38 -4.54 25.34 -24.50
N VAL A 39 -4.67 24.22 -25.23
CA VAL A 39 -5.33 24.21 -26.55
C VAL A 39 -6.84 23.94 -26.45
N PHE A 40 -7.28 23.15 -25.48
CA PHE A 40 -8.68 22.70 -25.40
C PHE A 40 -9.65 23.83 -25.06
N PRO A 41 -9.38 24.70 -24.07
CA PRO A 41 -10.30 25.77 -23.73
C PRO A 41 -10.53 26.75 -24.88
N LEU A 42 -9.47 27.07 -25.64
CA LEU A 42 -9.52 28.02 -26.74
C LEU A 42 -10.28 27.47 -27.96
N THR A 43 -10.08 26.19 -28.28
CA THR A 43 -10.72 25.55 -29.44
C THR A 43 -12.20 25.28 -29.24
N VAL A 44 -12.63 24.93 -28.02
CA VAL A 44 -14.06 24.80 -27.68
C VAL A 44 -14.76 26.15 -27.78
N GLY A 45 -14.18 27.21 -27.21
CA GLY A 45 -14.78 28.55 -27.25
C GLY A 45 -14.97 29.08 -28.68
N TYR A 46 -14.04 28.78 -29.59
CA TYR A 46 -14.14 29.15 -30.99
C TYR A 46 -15.19 28.33 -31.77
N ALA A 47 -15.31 27.03 -31.47
CA ALA A 47 -16.21 26.13 -32.20
C ALA A 47 -17.71 26.38 -31.94
N VAL A 48 -18.08 27.00 -30.80
CA VAL A 48 -19.48 27.24 -30.41
C VAL A 48 -20.25 28.12 -31.40
N ASN A 49 -19.56 29.00 -32.14
CA ASN A 49 -20.19 29.94 -33.08
C ASN A 49 -20.09 29.51 -34.56
N HIS A 50 -19.57 28.30 -34.85
CA HIS A 50 -19.32 27.84 -36.21
C HIS A 50 -19.87 26.42 -36.45
N PRO A 51 -20.98 26.25 -37.21
CA PRO A 51 -21.66 24.96 -37.39
C PRO A 51 -20.78 23.85 -38.00
N VAL A 52 -19.81 24.22 -38.83
CA VAL A 52 -18.87 23.28 -39.47
C VAL A 52 -17.85 22.72 -38.48
N LEU A 53 -17.63 23.40 -37.34
CA LEU A 53 -16.69 23.00 -36.31
C LEU A 53 -17.35 22.15 -35.20
N MET A 54 -18.62 21.75 -35.35
CA MET A 54 -19.35 20.97 -34.33
C MET A 54 -18.81 19.54 -34.12
N LEU A 55 -17.85 19.07 -34.93
CA LEU A 55 -17.10 17.82 -34.70
C LEU A 55 -15.95 17.99 -33.68
N PHE A 56 -15.47 19.21 -33.44
CA PHE A 56 -14.39 19.48 -32.48
C PHE A 56 -14.72 19.08 -31.03
N PRO A 57 -15.95 19.32 -30.52
CA PRO A 57 -16.37 18.81 -29.22
C PRO A 57 -16.22 17.29 -29.05
N LEU A 58 -16.53 16.51 -30.10
CA LEU A 58 -16.36 15.04 -30.09
C LEU A 58 -14.89 14.63 -30.03
N LEU A 59 -14.03 15.26 -30.84
CA LEU A 59 -12.57 15.08 -30.77
C LEU A 59 -12.02 15.44 -29.39
N ASN A 60 -12.56 16.49 -28.76
CA ASN A 60 -12.15 16.90 -27.42
C ASN A 60 -12.57 15.89 -26.34
N ILE A 61 -13.75 15.28 -26.46
CA ILE A 61 -14.17 14.20 -25.55
C ILE A 61 -13.23 12.99 -25.68
N VAL A 62 -12.88 12.60 -26.91
CA VAL A 62 -11.95 11.47 -27.15
C VAL A 62 -10.58 11.75 -26.54
N ALA A 63 -10.03 12.94 -26.78
CA ALA A 63 -8.74 13.33 -26.22
C ALA A 63 -8.78 13.47 -24.69
N PHE A 64 -9.89 13.90 -24.11
CA PHE A 64 -10.08 13.89 -22.66
C PHE A 64 -10.05 12.46 -22.09
N ILE A 65 -10.73 11.51 -22.74
CA ILE A 65 -10.71 10.09 -22.32
C ILE A 65 -9.29 9.50 -22.39
N LEU A 66 -8.56 9.79 -23.46
CA LEU A 66 -7.17 9.36 -23.62
C LEU A 66 -6.25 9.98 -22.55
N CYS A 67 -6.41 11.28 -22.28
CA CYS A 67 -5.68 11.99 -21.23
C CYS A 67 -6.00 11.46 -19.84
N TRP A 68 -7.28 11.20 -19.54
CA TRP A 68 -7.71 10.62 -18.28
C TRP A 68 -7.09 9.23 -18.07
N SER A 69 -7.02 8.43 -19.13
CA SER A 69 -6.35 7.12 -19.09
C SER A 69 -4.84 7.24 -18.80
N LEU A 70 -4.19 8.25 -19.38
CA LEU A 70 -2.80 8.62 -19.11
C LEU A 70 -2.58 9.13 -17.68
N VAL A 71 -3.48 9.96 -17.16
CA VAL A 71 -3.46 10.43 -15.76
C VAL A 71 -3.63 9.27 -14.79
N LYS A 72 -4.52 8.30 -15.06
CA LYS A 72 -4.62 7.08 -14.23
C LYS A 72 -3.31 6.29 -14.21
N ALA A 73 -2.63 6.16 -15.35
CA ALA A 73 -1.33 5.51 -15.40
C ALA A 73 -0.29 6.29 -14.55
N ALA A 74 -0.25 7.62 -14.65
CA ALA A 74 0.64 8.46 -13.86
C ALA A 74 0.36 8.41 -12.34
N LEU A 75 -0.91 8.36 -11.94
CA LEU A 75 -1.30 8.23 -10.54
C LEU A 75 -0.91 6.85 -9.97
N SER A 76 -0.94 5.80 -10.80
CA SER A 76 -0.38 4.49 -10.41
C SER A 76 1.14 4.57 -10.16
N GLU A 77 1.85 5.47 -10.85
CA GLU A 77 3.28 5.73 -10.66
C GLU A 77 3.61 6.56 -9.40
N LEU A 78 2.71 7.44 -8.94
CA LEU A 78 2.84 8.06 -7.61
C LEU A 78 2.78 7.00 -6.49
N GLY A 79 2.05 5.90 -6.73
CA GLY A 79 2.11 4.71 -5.87
C GLY A 79 3.51 4.12 -5.73
N THR A 80 4.37 4.31 -6.74
CA THR A 80 5.78 3.92 -6.76
C THR A 80 6.68 4.85 -5.94
N LEU A 81 6.31 6.14 -5.81
CA LEU A 81 7.04 7.12 -5.00
C LEU A 81 7.05 6.77 -3.50
N ASN A 82 6.06 5.96 -3.05
CA ASN A 82 6.02 5.38 -1.70
C ASN A 82 7.27 4.57 -1.32
N MET A 83 8.09 4.16 -2.29
CA MET A 83 9.38 3.51 -2.05
C MET A 83 10.45 4.39 -1.40
N LEU A 84 10.33 5.72 -1.47
CA LEU A 84 11.32 6.63 -0.85
C LEU A 84 10.93 7.00 0.59
N LEU A 85 9.76 6.58 1.06
CA LEU A 85 9.36 6.80 2.44
C LEU A 85 10.17 5.87 3.36
N PRO A 86 10.59 6.35 4.54
CA PRO A 86 11.11 5.48 5.59
C PRO A 86 10.13 4.32 5.83
N HIS A 87 10.65 3.11 6.07
CA HIS A 87 9.82 1.92 6.30
C HIS A 87 8.74 2.16 7.36
N SER A 88 9.10 2.85 8.45
CA SER A 88 8.17 3.25 9.50
C SER A 88 6.99 4.08 8.99
N LEU A 89 7.25 5.05 8.13
CA LEU A 89 6.22 5.96 7.61
C LEU A 89 5.29 5.21 6.66
N LEU A 90 5.84 4.45 5.72
CA LEU A 90 5.05 3.66 4.77
C LEU A 90 4.13 2.68 5.48
N VAL A 91 4.66 1.94 6.47
CA VAL A 91 3.88 0.97 7.24
C VAL A 91 2.77 1.65 8.05
N ILE A 92 3.11 2.69 8.81
CA ILE A 92 2.13 3.34 9.71
C ILE A 92 1.05 4.07 8.90
N GLN A 93 1.40 4.77 7.81
CA GLN A 93 0.41 5.43 6.96
C GLN A 93 -0.55 4.42 6.34
N THR A 94 -0.02 3.32 5.81
CA THR A 94 -0.86 2.26 5.21
C THR A 94 -1.85 1.70 6.24
N LEU A 95 -1.41 1.40 7.47
CA LEU A 95 -2.32 0.95 8.54
C LEU A 95 -3.40 1.97 8.89
N ASN A 96 -3.08 3.27 8.83
CA ASN A 96 -4.02 4.34 9.13
C ASN A 96 -5.12 4.51 8.07
N GLU A 97 -4.94 3.98 6.86
CA GLU A 97 -5.96 3.98 5.80
C GLU A 97 -7.12 3.01 6.08
N ALA A 98 -7.00 2.16 7.10
CA ALA A 98 -8.06 1.23 7.46
C ALA A 98 -9.31 1.97 7.94
N SER A 99 -10.42 1.67 7.24
CA SER A 99 -11.74 2.27 7.47
C SER A 99 -12.83 1.24 7.68
N ARG A 100 -12.68 0.01 7.16
CA ARG A 100 -13.63 -1.11 7.31
C ARG A 100 -13.01 -2.31 8.01
N SER A 101 -11.85 -2.76 7.55
CA SER A 101 -11.17 -3.95 8.08
C SER A 101 -9.64 -3.81 8.05
N LEU A 102 -8.98 -4.51 8.98
CA LEU A 102 -7.53 -4.64 9.05
C LEU A 102 -7.19 -6.03 9.60
N ASP A 103 -6.57 -6.86 8.78
CA ASP A 103 -6.11 -8.20 9.14
C ASP A 103 -4.59 -8.23 9.07
N LEU A 104 -3.92 -8.40 10.22
CA LEU A 104 -2.46 -8.34 10.33
C LEU A 104 -1.89 -9.69 10.76
N ALA A 105 -0.99 -10.26 9.96
CA ALA A 105 -0.21 -11.44 10.30
C ALA A 105 1.25 -11.05 10.58
N ALA A 106 1.77 -11.43 11.75
CA ALA A 106 3.09 -11.03 12.22
C ALA A 106 3.90 -12.17 12.84
N TYR A 107 5.17 -12.23 12.45
CA TYR A 107 6.17 -13.06 13.14
C TYR A 107 6.67 -12.38 14.42
N ALA A 108 7.67 -11.49 14.31
CA ALA A 108 8.16 -10.70 15.42
C ALA A 108 7.39 -9.36 15.48
N PHE A 109 6.66 -9.15 16.58
CA PHE A 109 5.83 -7.96 16.78
C PHE A 109 6.12 -7.29 18.13
N THR A 110 7.01 -6.29 18.11
CA THR A 110 7.46 -5.55 19.30
C THR A 110 7.40 -4.03 19.12
N SER A 111 7.02 -3.55 17.93
CA SER A 111 6.94 -2.12 17.61
C SER A 111 5.71 -1.46 18.25
N THR A 112 5.95 -0.59 19.24
CA THR A 112 4.90 0.24 19.86
C THR A 112 4.19 1.15 18.84
N PRO A 113 4.87 1.83 17.90
CA PRO A 113 4.18 2.64 16.87
C PRO A 113 3.20 1.83 16.02
N VAL A 114 3.57 0.61 15.62
CA VAL A 114 2.69 -0.27 14.83
C VAL A 114 1.52 -0.75 15.69
N ALA A 115 1.77 -1.17 16.93
CA ALA A 115 0.72 -1.57 17.86
C ALA A 115 -0.30 -0.43 18.10
N ASN A 116 0.19 0.80 18.26
CA ASN A 116 -0.66 1.98 18.43
C ASN A 116 -1.50 2.27 17.19
N ALA A 117 -0.96 2.09 15.98
CA ALA A 117 -1.73 2.26 14.74
C ALA A 117 -2.86 1.20 14.62
N VAL A 118 -2.55 -0.06 14.93
CA VAL A 118 -3.53 -1.16 14.97
C VAL A 118 -4.62 -0.89 16.01
N TYR A 119 -4.24 -0.53 17.23
CA TYR A 119 -5.19 -0.19 18.29
C TYR A 119 -6.04 1.03 17.93
N SER A 120 -5.44 2.05 17.31
CA SER A 120 -6.18 3.23 16.85
C SER A 120 -7.22 2.88 15.80
N ALA A 121 -6.91 1.97 14.86
CA ALA A 121 -7.88 1.46 13.90
C ALA A 121 -9.04 0.74 14.61
N TRP A 122 -8.74 -0.17 15.53
CA TRP A 122 -9.75 -0.90 16.32
C TRP A 122 -10.65 0.07 17.10
N ARG A 123 -10.05 1.08 17.75
CA ARG A 123 -10.79 2.13 18.47
C ARG A 123 -11.69 2.99 17.59
N ARG A 124 -11.39 3.13 16.30
CA ARG A 124 -12.27 3.81 15.33
C ARG A 124 -13.46 2.94 14.91
N GLY A 125 -13.56 1.71 15.39
CA GLY A 125 -14.61 0.75 14.99
C GLY A 125 -14.25 -0.09 13.75
N VAL A 126 -13.01 -0.02 13.26
CA VAL A 126 -12.53 -0.89 12.18
C VAL A 126 -12.53 -2.35 12.67
N LYS A 127 -12.96 -3.30 11.84
CA LYS A 127 -12.84 -4.72 12.15
C LYS A 127 -11.37 -5.14 12.09
N VAL A 128 -10.72 -5.22 13.25
CA VAL A 128 -9.30 -5.56 13.37
C VAL A 128 -9.13 -7.01 13.83
N ARG A 129 -8.22 -7.74 13.19
CA ARG A 129 -7.74 -9.07 13.61
C ARG A 129 -6.22 -9.13 13.53
N VAL A 130 -5.58 -9.65 14.58
CA VAL A 130 -4.13 -9.79 14.64
C VAL A 130 -3.75 -11.24 14.87
N LEU A 131 -3.03 -11.82 13.92
CA LEU A 131 -2.45 -13.15 14.02
C LEU A 131 -0.95 -13.05 14.28
N ALA A 132 -0.46 -13.67 15.34
CA ALA A 132 0.96 -13.67 15.71
C ALA A 132 1.57 -15.07 15.79
N ASP A 133 2.89 -15.15 15.67
CA ASP A 133 3.64 -16.36 16.01
C ASP A 133 3.61 -16.65 17.51
N ALA A 134 3.33 -17.90 17.90
CA ALA A 134 3.18 -18.26 19.31
C ALA A 134 4.48 -18.17 20.12
N ARG A 135 5.66 -18.31 19.50
CA ARG A 135 6.94 -18.24 20.21
C ARG A 135 7.32 -16.79 20.45
N TYR A 136 7.23 -15.94 19.43
CA TYR A 136 7.48 -14.49 19.57
C TYR A 136 6.42 -13.76 20.38
N ALA A 137 5.19 -14.25 20.43
CA ALA A 137 4.15 -13.71 21.30
C ALA A 137 4.54 -13.75 22.79
N ARG A 138 5.45 -14.63 23.21
CA ARG A 138 5.91 -14.79 24.60
C ARG A 138 7.20 -14.03 24.90
N GLU A 139 7.82 -13.42 23.90
CA GLU A 139 9.03 -12.64 24.12
C GLU A 139 8.73 -11.33 24.87
N HIS A 140 9.73 -10.86 25.61
CA HIS A 140 9.66 -9.60 26.34
C HIS A 140 9.37 -8.44 25.37
N LYS A 141 8.44 -7.53 25.73
CA LYS A 141 7.92 -6.42 24.90
C LYS A 141 7.11 -6.84 23.67
N SER A 142 6.58 -8.06 23.62
CA SER A 142 5.62 -8.41 22.57
C SER A 142 4.40 -7.49 22.60
N ALA A 143 4.00 -6.98 21.44
CA ALA A 143 2.78 -6.18 21.28
C ALA A 143 1.50 -7.02 21.41
N VAL A 144 1.62 -8.35 21.32
CA VAL A 144 0.50 -9.31 21.36
C VAL A 144 -0.30 -9.18 22.65
N ALA A 145 0.39 -9.26 23.81
CA ALA A 145 -0.25 -9.14 25.12
C ALA A 145 -0.95 -7.79 25.28
N THR A 146 -0.26 -6.70 24.92
CA THR A 146 -0.80 -5.34 25.01
C THR A 146 -2.07 -5.18 24.19
N LEU A 147 -2.09 -5.64 22.93
CA LEU A 147 -3.27 -5.54 22.06
C LEU A 147 -4.44 -6.39 22.58
N ALA A 148 -4.16 -7.61 23.05
CA ALA A 148 -5.19 -8.47 23.63
C ALA A 148 -5.80 -7.85 24.90
N ASN A 149 -4.97 -7.27 25.77
CA ASN A 149 -5.41 -6.58 26.99
C ASN A 149 -6.23 -5.33 26.69
N LEU A 150 -6.01 -4.70 25.54
CA LEU A 150 -6.80 -3.57 25.04
C LEU A 150 -8.10 -4.01 24.32
N GLY A 151 -8.39 -5.31 24.25
CA GLY A 151 -9.61 -5.85 23.65
C GLY A 151 -9.54 -6.08 22.14
N VAL A 152 -8.37 -5.89 21.51
CA VAL A 152 -8.18 -6.22 20.10
C VAL A 152 -8.27 -7.74 19.92
N PRO A 153 -9.01 -8.26 18.92
CA PRO A 153 -9.00 -9.68 18.62
C PRO A 153 -7.61 -10.15 18.17
N VAL A 154 -6.92 -10.88 19.04
CA VAL A 154 -5.60 -11.45 18.76
C VAL A 154 -5.64 -12.98 18.82
N ARG A 155 -5.01 -13.64 17.85
CA ARG A 155 -4.74 -15.08 17.86
C ARG A 155 -3.25 -15.35 17.73
N ILE A 156 -2.79 -16.43 18.36
CA ILE A 156 -1.45 -16.97 18.17
C ILE A 156 -1.52 -18.29 17.41
N ASN A 157 -0.66 -18.47 16.41
CA ASN A 157 -0.55 -19.74 15.69
C ASN A 157 0.69 -20.50 16.17
N SER A 158 0.47 -21.69 16.75
CA SER A 158 1.51 -22.61 17.20
C SER A 158 1.52 -23.93 16.42
N ARG A 159 0.78 -24.02 15.31
CA ARG A 159 0.71 -25.23 14.48
C ARG A 159 2.03 -25.51 13.77
N TYR A 160 2.75 -24.44 13.43
CA TYR A 160 4.04 -24.52 12.73
C TYR A 160 5.19 -24.26 13.69
N LYS A 161 6.41 -24.61 13.24
CA LYS A 161 7.64 -24.18 13.91
C LYS A 161 7.67 -22.66 14.03
N ILE A 162 7.43 -21.94 12.93
CA ILE A 162 7.25 -20.48 12.92
C ILE A 162 6.07 -20.09 12.03
N GLN A 163 5.23 -19.16 12.50
CA GLN A 163 4.40 -18.35 11.63
C GLN A 163 5.27 -17.19 11.14
N HIS A 164 5.86 -17.32 9.96
CA HIS A 164 6.88 -16.36 9.50
C HIS A 164 6.31 -15.25 8.60
N ASN A 165 5.00 -15.06 8.55
CA ASN A 165 4.41 -14.06 7.69
C ASN A 165 4.54 -12.67 8.30
N LYS A 166 4.71 -11.66 7.44
CA LYS A 166 4.61 -10.25 7.81
C LYS A 166 3.79 -9.55 6.74
N PHE A 167 2.48 -9.59 6.90
CA PHE A 167 1.59 -8.91 5.98
C PHE A 167 0.39 -8.31 6.69
N THR A 168 -0.22 -7.32 6.05
CA THR A 168 -1.49 -6.74 6.48
C THR A 168 -2.41 -6.56 5.28
N ILE A 169 -3.67 -6.92 5.45
CA ILE A 169 -4.73 -6.70 4.47
C ILE A 169 -5.65 -5.63 5.03
N ILE A 170 -5.87 -4.56 4.27
CA ILE A 170 -6.68 -3.42 4.69
C ILE A 170 -7.87 -3.28 3.74
N ASN A 171 -9.06 -3.17 4.31
CA ASN A 171 -10.34 -3.01 3.60
C ASN A 171 -10.60 -4.09 2.53
N SER A 172 -9.90 -5.24 2.59
CA SER A 172 -9.86 -6.31 1.58
C SER A 172 -9.33 -5.91 0.20
N GLU A 173 -8.65 -4.76 0.11
CA GLU A 173 -8.22 -4.13 -1.16
C GLU A 173 -6.73 -3.81 -1.21
N ILE A 174 -6.12 -3.53 -0.06
CA ILE A 174 -4.70 -3.14 0.05
C ILE A 174 -3.96 -4.25 0.77
N VAL A 175 -2.81 -4.66 0.23
CA VAL A 175 -1.90 -5.62 0.86
C VAL A 175 -0.56 -4.95 1.12
N GLN A 176 -0.16 -4.88 2.39
CA GLN A 176 1.20 -4.57 2.79
C GLN A 176 1.93 -5.88 3.09
N THR A 177 3.10 -6.12 2.51
CA THR A 177 3.90 -7.34 2.72
C THR A 177 5.40 -7.06 2.57
N GLY A 178 6.27 -8.03 2.86
CA GLY A 178 7.71 -7.91 2.67
C GLY A 178 8.50 -8.80 3.63
N SER A 179 9.79 -8.51 3.79
CA SER A 179 10.64 -9.18 4.78
C SER A 179 10.52 -8.55 6.18
N LEU A 180 10.08 -7.29 6.24
CA LEU A 180 10.08 -6.48 7.45
C LEU A 180 9.25 -7.08 8.58
N ASN A 181 9.90 -7.37 9.71
CA ASN A 181 9.23 -7.63 10.97
C ASN A 181 8.74 -6.32 11.62
N TYR A 182 7.64 -6.37 12.37
CA TYR A 182 7.11 -5.21 13.10
C TYR A 182 7.90 -4.95 14.39
N THR A 183 9.19 -4.63 14.23
CA THR A 183 10.15 -4.33 15.30
C THR A 183 10.77 -2.96 15.07
N LYS A 184 11.36 -2.36 16.11
CA LYS A 184 12.03 -1.05 15.98
C LYS A 184 13.14 -1.08 14.92
N ALA A 185 14.08 -2.00 15.04
CA ALA A 185 15.25 -2.10 14.15
C ALA A 185 14.87 -2.24 12.66
N ALA A 186 13.86 -3.05 12.37
CA ALA A 186 13.40 -3.23 10.99
C ALA A 186 12.71 -1.96 10.42
N LEU A 187 11.96 -1.23 11.26
CA LEU A 187 11.26 -0.01 10.86
C LEU A 187 12.18 1.22 10.76
N THR A 188 13.28 1.27 11.52
CA THR A 188 14.27 2.36 11.50
C THR A 188 15.36 2.17 10.45
N GLY A 189 15.36 1.04 9.73
CA GLY A 189 16.35 0.74 8.69
C GLY A 189 17.69 0.23 9.24
N GLU A 190 17.73 -0.23 10.50
CA GLU A 190 18.90 -0.90 11.08
C GLU A 190 19.12 -2.28 10.43
N ASN A 191 18.04 -2.92 9.98
CA ASN A 191 18.07 -4.15 9.20
C ASN A 191 17.89 -3.87 7.70
N ALA A 192 18.55 -4.68 6.86
CA ALA A 192 18.25 -4.73 5.43
C ALA A 192 16.92 -5.45 5.20
N GLU A 193 15.86 -4.68 4.95
CA GLU A 193 14.49 -5.17 4.81
C GLU A 193 13.83 -4.58 3.56
N ASN A 194 12.73 -5.18 3.13
CA ASN A 194 11.84 -4.61 2.12
C ASN A 194 10.39 -4.56 2.64
N VAL A 195 9.66 -3.56 2.14
CA VAL A 195 8.22 -3.40 2.32
C VAL A 195 7.60 -3.08 0.96
N LEU A 196 6.50 -3.75 0.65
CA LEU A 196 5.70 -3.53 -0.54
C LEU A 196 4.26 -3.25 -0.12
N VAL A 197 3.65 -2.25 -0.76
CA VAL A 197 2.21 -1.96 -0.65
C VAL A 197 1.58 -2.13 -2.02
N ILE A 198 0.70 -3.12 -2.13
CA ILE A 198 -0.02 -3.49 -3.34
C ILE A 198 -1.44 -2.95 -3.22
N ARG A 199 -1.90 -2.22 -4.23
CA ARG A 199 -3.20 -1.56 -4.28
C ARG A 199 -3.88 -1.88 -5.60
N ASN A 200 -5.21 -1.92 -5.59
CA ASN A 200 -6.02 -2.13 -6.80
C ASN A 200 -5.74 -3.46 -7.53
N GLU A 201 -5.32 -4.49 -6.80
CA GLU A 201 -5.04 -5.83 -7.33
C GLU A 201 -5.90 -6.90 -6.62
N PRO A 202 -7.18 -7.07 -7.01
CA PRO A 202 -8.12 -7.95 -6.30
C PRO A 202 -7.66 -9.41 -6.21
N ALA A 203 -6.99 -9.92 -7.25
CA ALA A 203 -6.48 -11.29 -7.24
C ALA A 203 -5.45 -11.50 -6.11
N VAL A 204 -4.61 -10.49 -5.86
CA VAL A 204 -3.60 -10.52 -4.80
C VAL A 204 -4.27 -10.39 -3.44
N SER A 205 -5.15 -9.39 -3.25
CA SER A 205 -5.81 -9.19 -1.95
C SER A 205 -6.64 -10.41 -1.53
N GLN A 206 -7.34 -11.05 -2.46
CA GLN A 206 -8.11 -12.27 -2.20
C GLN A 206 -7.21 -13.47 -1.86
N ALA A 207 -6.05 -13.61 -2.51
CA ALA A 207 -5.11 -14.69 -2.20
C ALA A 207 -4.56 -14.55 -0.77
N TYR A 208 -4.15 -13.34 -0.38
CA TYR A 208 -3.71 -13.04 0.98
C TYR A 208 -4.84 -13.22 1.99
N GLN A 209 -6.07 -12.81 1.66
CA GLN A 209 -7.23 -13.00 2.53
C GLN A 209 -7.48 -14.50 2.80
N ARG A 210 -7.47 -15.35 1.76
CA ARG A 210 -7.63 -16.80 1.93
C ARG A 210 -6.56 -17.39 2.85
N GLU A 211 -5.31 -16.98 2.67
CA GLU A 211 -4.22 -17.43 3.55
C GLU A 211 -4.39 -16.91 4.98
N PHE A 212 -4.82 -15.67 5.16
CA PHE A 212 -5.12 -15.13 6.49
C PHE A 212 -6.23 -15.92 7.18
N GLU A 213 -7.36 -16.18 6.52
CA GLU A 213 -8.45 -16.97 7.11
C GLU A 213 -7.96 -18.36 7.53
N ARG A 214 -7.24 -19.06 6.64
CA ARG A 214 -6.68 -20.39 6.92
C ARG A 214 -5.80 -20.37 8.18
N LEU A 215 -4.90 -19.39 8.28
CA LEU A 215 -3.99 -19.27 9.42
C LEU A 215 -4.70 -18.78 10.69
N TRP A 216 -5.74 -17.97 10.53
CA TRP A 216 -6.58 -17.46 11.62
C TRP A 216 -7.37 -18.58 12.27
N ASP A 217 -7.95 -19.48 11.48
CA ASP A 217 -8.72 -20.64 11.95
C ASP A 217 -7.85 -21.66 12.68
N GLU A 218 -6.57 -21.75 12.32
CA GLU A 218 -5.57 -22.54 13.04
C GLU A 218 -5.07 -21.89 14.34
N GLY A 219 -5.29 -20.58 14.48
CA GLY A 219 -4.83 -19.79 15.60
C GLY A 219 -5.69 -19.97 16.86
N LYS A 220 -5.06 -19.86 18.02
CA LYS A 220 -5.75 -19.84 19.32
C LYS A 220 -5.90 -18.41 19.81
N THR A 221 -7.10 -18.08 20.29
CA THR A 221 -7.40 -16.75 20.86
C THR A 221 -6.49 -16.46 22.06
N VAL A 222 -5.96 -15.25 22.08
CA VAL A 222 -5.26 -14.67 23.23
C VAL A 222 -6.28 -13.91 24.06
N THR A 223 -6.46 -14.30 25.32
CA THR A 223 -7.38 -13.62 26.24
C THR A 223 -6.72 -12.41 26.89
N ALA A 224 -7.52 -11.50 27.43
CA ALA A 224 -7.01 -10.47 28.33
C ALA A 224 -6.29 -11.14 29.54
N ASN A 225 -5.25 -10.49 30.05
CA ASN A 225 -4.27 -10.98 31.03
C ASN A 225 -3.31 -12.05 30.49
N TYR A 226 -3.08 -12.07 29.18
CA TYR A 226 -2.01 -12.88 28.55
C TYR A 226 -0.62 -12.38 28.92
#